data_AF-A0A7C3YA18-F1
#
_entry.id   AF-A0A7C3YA18-F1
#
_cell.length_a   1.000
_cell.length_b   1.000
_cell.length_c   1.000
_cell.angle_alpha   90.00
_cell.angle_beta   90.00
_cell.angle_gamma   90.00
#
_symmetry.space_group_name_H-M   'P 1'
#
loop_
_entity.id
_entity.type
_entity.pdbx_description
1 polymer ?
#
loop_
_entity_poly.entity_id
_entity_poly.type
_entity_poly.pdbx_seq_one_letter_code
_entity_poly.pdbx_strand_id
1 'polypeptide(L)'
;MAKVALAKLRRVGGVYVHDRSDRRRIYRLCDPEVLIYILSGNIINLWMFKQERYCRLIGLASTGILKELSNVKSIVVYGSVARGETKMDSDVDMLVIMEDEGSLGRRVDGLLKVETSGRVGEELNWLYGNGVDAHVSFLPLNPEEARFFPQSYWM
;
A
#
# COMPACT_ATOMS: atom_id res chain seq x y z
N MET A 1 -19.76 -16.57 16.92
CA MET A 1 -20.11 -15.76 15.73
C MET A 1 -19.05 -14.72 15.37
N ALA A 2 -18.55 -13.90 16.31
CA ALA A 2 -17.58 -12.82 16.01
C ALA A 2 -16.29 -13.28 15.30
N LYS A 3 -15.69 -14.41 15.71
CA LYS A 3 -14.48 -14.97 15.04
C LYS A 3 -14.73 -15.32 13.56
N VAL A 4 -15.91 -15.83 13.23
CA VAL A 4 -16.28 -16.20 11.85
C VAL A 4 -16.48 -14.93 11.02
N ALA A 5 -17.13 -13.91 11.58
CA ALA A 5 -17.31 -12.62 10.92
C ALA A 5 -15.96 -11.95 10.62
N LEU A 6 -15.05 -11.88 11.60
CA LEU A 6 -13.69 -11.35 11.40
C LEU A 6 -12.89 -12.14 10.36
N ALA A 7 -12.99 -13.46 10.37
CA ALA A 7 -12.32 -14.29 9.37
C ALA A 7 -12.86 -14.03 7.95
N LYS A 8 -14.17 -13.84 7.79
CA LYS A 8 -14.78 -13.47 6.51
C LYS A 8 -14.36 -12.08 6.06
N LEU A 9 -14.40 -11.08 6.94
CA LEU A 9 -13.96 -9.71 6.65
C LEU A 9 -12.48 -9.66 6.24
N ARG A 10 -11.61 -10.45 6.90
CA ARG A 10 -10.18 -10.48 6.58
C ARG A 10 -9.90 -11.05 5.20
N ARG A 11 -10.69 -12.06 4.76
CA ARG A 11 -10.56 -12.66 3.42
C ARG A 11 -10.90 -11.70 2.28
N VAL A 12 -11.71 -10.67 2.56
CA VAL A 12 -12.10 -9.66 1.56
C VAL A 12 -11.36 -8.34 1.78
N GLY A 13 -10.33 -8.30 2.63
CA GLY A 13 -9.56 -7.09 2.92
C GLY A 13 -10.32 -6.03 3.74
N GLY A 14 -11.43 -6.40 4.39
CA GLY A 14 -12.24 -5.50 5.23
C GLY A 14 -11.71 -5.29 6.65
N VAL A 15 -10.74 -6.10 7.08
CA VAL A 15 -10.05 -5.96 8.36
C VAL A 15 -8.64 -6.54 8.25
N TYR A 16 -7.68 -5.92 8.94
CA TYR A 16 -6.28 -6.32 8.97
C TYR A 16 -5.81 -6.60 10.40
N VAL A 17 -4.89 -7.54 10.58
CA VAL A 17 -4.18 -7.73 11.85
C VAL A 17 -3.00 -6.76 11.92
N HIS A 18 -3.13 -5.73 12.75
CA HIS A 18 -2.07 -4.74 12.95
C HIS A 18 -0.97 -5.27 13.87
N ASP A 19 -1.37 -5.91 14.97
CA ASP A 19 -0.41 -6.41 15.95
C ASP A 19 -0.86 -7.71 16.64
N ARG A 20 0.12 -8.42 17.19
CA ARG A 20 -0.05 -9.65 17.96
C ARG A 20 0.63 -9.48 19.31
N SER A 21 -0.06 -8.79 20.23
CA SER A 21 0.33 -8.76 21.64
C SER A 21 -0.08 -10.07 22.30
N ASP A 22 0.90 -10.88 22.70
CA ASP A 22 0.73 -12.18 23.34
C ASP A 22 -0.16 -13.17 22.55
N ARG A 23 -1.37 -13.43 23.08
CA ARG A 23 -2.40 -14.32 22.52
C ARG A 23 -3.56 -13.57 21.88
N ARG A 24 -3.53 -12.24 21.86
CA ARG A 24 -4.60 -11.38 21.33
C ARG A 24 -4.14 -10.72 20.04
N ARG A 25 -5.04 -10.67 19.07
CA ARG A 25 -4.83 -9.96 17.81
C ARG A 25 -5.46 -8.60 17.92
N ILE A 26 -4.70 -7.57 17.60
CA ILE A 26 -5.20 -6.21 17.45
C ILE A 26 -5.56 -6.05 15.98
N TYR A 27 -6.83 -5.77 15.73
CA TYR A 27 -7.37 -5.61 14.39
C TYR A 27 -7.59 -4.14 14.08
N ARG A 28 -7.39 -3.77 12.82
CA ARG A 28 -7.81 -2.47 12.25
C ARG A 28 -8.81 -2.71 11.14
N LEU A 29 -9.88 -1.92 11.14
CA LEU A 29 -10.86 -1.95 10.06
C LEU A 29 -10.27 -1.34 8.80
N CYS A 30 -10.69 -1.86 7.66
CA CYS A 30 -10.42 -1.22 6.37
C CYS A 30 -11.17 0.10 6.29
N ASP A 31 -10.50 1.11 5.78
CA ASP A 31 -11.10 2.40 5.49
C ASP A 31 -12.21 2.24 4.44
N PRO A 32 -13.41 2.84 4.62
CA PRO A 32 -14.53 2.64 3.70
C PRO A 32 -14.20 2.95 2.24
N GLU A 33 -13.38 3.98 2.01
CA GLU A 33 -12.92 4.37 0.68
C GLU A 33 -12.03 3.29 0.05
N VAL A 34 -11.05 2.76 0.80
CA VAL A 34 -10.22 1.64 0.36
C VAL A 34 -11.07 0.42 0.03
N LEU A 35 -12.08 0.14 0.86
CA LEU A 35 -13.01 -0.97 0.62
C LEU A 35 -13.77 -0.82 -0.70
N ILE A 36 -14.17 0.40 -1.09
CA ILE A 36 -14.83 0.64 -2.38
C ILE A 36 -13.90 0.24 -3.54
N TYR A 37 -12.63 0.65 -3.49
CA TYR A 37 -11.63 0.29 -4.52
C TYR A 37 -11.31 -1.20 -4.56
N ILE A 38 -11.40 -1.90 -3.42
CA ILE A 38 -11.29 -3.37 -3.37
C ILE A 38 -12.50 -4.02 -4.05
N LEU A 39 -13.71 -3.58 -3.70
CA LEU A 39 -14.96 -4.15 -4.23
C LEU A 39 -15.15 -3.89 -5.73
N SER A 40 -14.64 -2.75 -6.23
CA SER A 40 -14.64 -2.44 -7.67
C SER A 40 -13.55 -3.17 -8.46
N GLY A 41 -12.63 -3.87 -7.79
CA GLY A 41 -11.51 -4.59 -8.40
C GLY A 41 -10.34 -3.70 -8.82
N ASN A 42 -10.32 -2.42 -8.42
CA ASN A 42 -9.20 -1.52 -8.69
C ASN A 42 -8.01 -1.78 -7.77
N ILE A 43 -8.25 -2.25 -6.54
CA ILE A 43 -7.24 -2.76 -5.63
C ILE A 43 -7.48 -4.25 -5.46
N ILE A 44 -6.52 -5.06 -5.90
CA ILE A 44 -6.54 -6.51 -5.75
C ILE A 44 -5.43 -6.97 -4.80
N ASN A 45 -5.60 -8.14 -4.20
CA ASN A 45 -4.58 -8.83 -3.41
C ASN A 45 -4.12 -8.14 -2.12
N LEU A 46 -4.77 -7.06 -1.66
CA LEU A 46 -4.41 -6.39 -0.41
C LEU A 46 -4.47 -7.33 0.82
N TRP A 47 -5.31 -8.36 0.77
CA TRP A 47 -5.41 -9.38 1.83
C TRP A 47 -4.31 -10.46 1.77
N MET A 48 -3.43 -10.46 0.76
CA MET A 48 -2.40 -11.47 0.56
C MET A 48 -1.09 -11.17 1.32
N PHE A 49 -0.87 -9.93 1.76
CA PHE A 49 0.32 -9.57 2.51
C PHE A 49 0.38 -10.31 3.84
N LYS A 50 1.54 -10.93 4.13
CA LYS A 50 1.77 -11.63 5.40
C LYS A 50 1.80 -10.66 6.59
N GLN A 51 2.39 -9.48 6.39
CA GLN A 51 2.49 -8.38 7.36
C GLN A 51 1.32 -7.42 7.18
N GLU A 52 0.15 -7.86 7.62
CA GLU A 52 -1.11 -7.11 7.49
C GLU A 52 -1.10 -5.70 8.08
N ARG A 53 -0.14 -5.38 8.95
CA ARG A 53 -0.03 -4.03 9.53
C ARG A 53 0.19 -2.93 8.49
N TYR A 54 0.82 -3.26 7.37
CA TYR A 54 1.07 -2.31 6.27
C TYR A 54 -0.12 -2.24 5.29
N CYS A 55 -1.10 -3.16 5.37
CA CYS A 55 -2.23 -3.18 4.43
C CYS A 55 -3.03 -1.88 4.45
N ARG A 56 -3.20 -1.25 5.62
CA ARG A 56 -3.90 0.03 5.70
C ARG A 56 -3.14 1.12 4.95
N LEU A 57 -1.83 1.27 5.21
CA LEU A 57 -0.96 2.22 4.53
C LEU A 57 -0.95 1.99 3.01
N ILE A 58 -0.77 0.75 2.56
CA ILE A 58 -0.79 0.37 1.13
C ILE A 58 -2.14 0.74 0.51
N GLY A 59 -3.24 0.43 1.18
CA GLY A 59 -4.58 0.74 0.72
C GLY A 59 -4.79 2.24 0.56
N LEU A 60 -4.46 3.01 1.59
CA LEU A 60 -4.58 4.48 1.57
C LEU A 60 -3.70 5.10 0.49
N ALA A 61 -2.43 4.70 0.38
CA ALA A 61 -1.51 5.19 -0.64
C ALA A 61 -2.02 4.87 -2.04
N SER A 62 -2.48 3.63 -2.28
CA SER A 62 -3.05 3.22 -3.57
C SER A 62 -4.29 4.04 -3.93
N THR A 63 -5.21 4.25 -2.98
CA THR A 63 -6.39 5.10 -3.22
C THR A 63 -6.03 6.56 -3.45
N GLY A 64 -5.05 7.10 -2.73
CA GLY A 64 -4.56 8.46 -2.94
C GLY A 64 -3.97 8.63 -4.34
N ILE A 65 -3.13 7.69 -4.78
CA ILE A 65 -2.57 7.66 -6.13
C ILE A 65 -3.68 7.66 -7.19
N LEU A 66 -4.65 6.75 -7.07
CA LEU A 66 -5.73 6.61 -8.06
C LEU A 66 -6.68 7.82 -8.12
N LYS A 67 -6.74 8.62 -7.05
CA LYS A 67 -7.57 9.83 -6.99
C LYS A 67 -6.86 11.05 -7.53
N GLU A 68 -5.61 11.24 -7.15
CA GLU A 68 -4.84 12.42 -7.52
C GLU A 68 -4.30 12.32 -8.95
N LEU A 69 -4.06 11.10 -9.44
CA LEU A 69 -3.42 10.86 -10.74
C LEU A 69 -4.35 10.09 -11.68
N SER A 70 -4.79 10.75 -12.75
CA SER A 70 -5.77 10.20 -13.71
C SER A 70 -5.17 9.25 -14.75
N ASN A 71 -3.85 9.18 -14.84
CA ASN A 71 -3.11 8.46 -15.88
C ASN A 71 -2.43 7.17 -15.37
N VAL A 72 -2.80 6.70 -14.19
CA VAL A 72 -2.23 5.49 -13.58
C VAL A 72 -2.79 4.24 -14.27
N LYS A 73 -1.90 3.34 -14.71
CA LYS A 73 -2.23 2.04 -15.30
C LYS A 73 -2.17 0.91 -14.29
N SER A 74 -1.16 0.91 -13.44
CA SER A 74 -1.02 -0.09 -12.40
C SER A 74 -0.21 0.43 -11.23
N ILE A 75 -0.48 -0.18 -10.08
CA ILE A 75 0.25 0.02 -8.84
C ILE A 75 0.67 -1.36 -8.37
N VAL A 76 1.96 -1.54 -8.10
CA VAL A 76 2.52 -2.82 -7.66
C VAL A 76 3.35 -2.57 -6.42
N VAL A 77 3.04 -3.28 -5.33
CA VAL A 77 3.90 -3.31 -4.14
C VAL A 77 4.97 -4.36 -4.35
N TYR A 78 6.23 -4.00 -4.09
CA TYR A 78 7.37 -4.90 -4.19
C TYR A 78 8.23 -4.83 -2.93
N GLY A 79 9.43 -5.42 -2.97
CA GLY A 79 10.38 -5.35 -1.87
C GLY A 79 9.98 -6.20 -0.66
N SER A 80 10.50 -5.82 0.51
CA SER A 80 10.43 -6.63 1.73
C SER A 80 8.99 -6.91 2.19
N VAL A 81 8.09 -5.93 2.01
CA VAL A 81 6.65 -6.01 2.33
C VAL A 81 5.94 -7.05 1.48
N ALA A 82 6.23 -7.07 0.18
CA ALA A 82 5.65 -8.08 -0.72
C ALA A 82 6.18 -9.49 -0.44
N ARG A 83 7.47 -9.65 -0.13
CA ARG A 83 8.10 -10.96 0.18
C ARG A 83 7.73 -11.50 1.56
N GLY A 84 7.39 -10.58 2.45
CA GLY A 84 7.07 -10.85 3.83
C GLY A 84 8.29 -11.01 4.73
N GLU A 85 9.32 -10.21 4.46
CA GLU A 85 10.59 -10.15 5.18
C GLU A 85 10.77 -8.83 5.94
N THR A 86 9.68 -8.05 6.06
CA THR A 86 9.63 -6.70 6.63
C THR A 86 10.02 -6.67 8.10
N LYS A 87 10.81 -5.67 8.44
CA LYS A 87 11.17 -5.27 9.80
C LYS A 87 10.37 -4.03 10.21
N MET A 88 10.50 -3.61 11.48
CA MET A 88 9.78 -2.44 12.01
C MET A 88 10.20 -1.12 11.36
N ASP A 89 11.36 -1.09 10.72
CA ASP A 89 12.04 0.03 10.04
C ASP A 89 12.01 -0.10 8.51
N SER A 90 11.11 -0.92 7.98
CA SER A 90 11.03 -1.18 6.53
C SER A 90 9.98 -0.32 5.85
N ASP A 91 10.38 0.25 4.72
CA ASP A 91 9.52 1.03 3.85
C ASP A 91 8.59 0.15 3.01
N VAL A 92 7.53 0.80 2.51
CA VAL A 92 6.62 0.23 1.52
C VAL A 92 7.06 0.69 0.13
N ASP A 93 7.65 -0.23 -0.63
CA ASP A 93 8.07 0.05 -2.01
C ASP A 93 6.91 -0.13 -2.99
N MET A 94 6.59 0.93 -3.76
CA MET A 94 5.49 0.95 -4.72
C MET A 94 5.96 1.37 -6.12
N LEU A 95 5.84 0.45 -7.07
CA LEU A 95 5.96 0.74 -8.49
C LEU A 95 4.63 1.33 -8.97
N VAL A 96 4.68 2.49 -9.61
CA VAL A 96 3.51 3.12 -10.21
C VAL A 96 3.74 3.24 -11.71
N ILE A 97 2.99 2.48 -12.50
CA ILE A 97 3.04 2.59 -13.96
C ILE A 97 1.98 3.59 -14.40
N MET A 98 2.39 4.64 -15.10
CA MET A 98 1.50 5.72 -15.56
C MET A 98 1.80 6.18 -16.98
N GLU A 99 0.76 6.55 -17.72
CA GLU A 99 0.89 7.19 -19.03
C GLU A 99 1.27 8.66 -18.86
N ASP A 100 2.58 8.91 -18.75
CA ASP A 100 3.14 10.26 -18.67
C ASP A 100 4.45 10.33 -19.47
N GLU A 101 4.52 11.27 -20.40
CA GLU A 101 5.74 11.60 -21.17
C GLU A 101 6.63 12.63 -20.45
N GLY A 102 6.19 13.12 -19.29
CA GLY A 102 6.93 14.03 -18.43
C GLY A 102 8.17 13.39 -17.80
N SER A 103 9.01 14.25 -17.21
CA SER A 103 10.23 13.81 -16.53
C SER A 103 9.92 12.96 -15.30
N LEU A 104 10.88 12.10 -14.92
CA LEU A 104 10.81 11.33 -13.67
C LEU A 104 10.52 12.22 -12.46
N GLY A 105 11.20 13.36 -12.35
CA GLY A 105 11.00 14.32 -11.24
C GLY A 105 9.56 14.81 -11.14
N ARG A 106 8.92 15.15 -12.27
CA ARG A 106 7.51 15.58 -12.28
C ARG A 106 6.57 14.49 -11.76
N ARG A 107 6.81 13.24 -12.14
CA ARG A 107 6.02 12.09 -11.67
C ARG A 107 6.21 11.87 -10.17
N VAL A 108 7.45 11.96 -9.70
CA VAL A 108 7.80 11.87 -8.27
C VAL A 108 7.10 12.99 -7.48
N ASP A 109 7.13 14.23 -7.95
CA ASP A 109 6.46 15.36 -7.27
C ASP A 109 4.95 15.13 -7.10
N GLY A 110 4.31 14.51 -8.10
CA GLY A 110 2.90 14.12 -8.02
C GLY A 110 2.63 13.08 -6.93
N LEU A 111 3.54 12.10 -6.77
CA LEU A 111 3.41 11.03 -5.79
C LEU A 111 3.79 11.48 -4.37
N LEU A 112 4.77 12.36 -4.22
CA LEU A 112 5.12 12.96 -2.93
C LEU A 112 3.96 13.76 -2.33
N LYS A 113 3.13 14.40 -3.16
CA LYS A 113 1.89 15.03 -2.70
C LYS A 113 0.95 13.99 -2.08
N VAL A 114 0.85 12.79 -2.65
CA VAL A 114 0.02 11.72 -2.10
C VAL A 114 0.54 11.29 -0.72
N GLU A 115 1.83 11.03 -0.58
CA GLU A 115 2.43 10.60 0.69
C GLU A 115 2.26 11.64 1.80
N THR A 116 2.50 12.91 1.47
CA THR A 116 2.39 14.03 2.42
C THR A 116 0.96 14.50 2.65
N SER A 117 0.00 14.02 1.84
CA SER A 117 -1.41 14.43 1.95
C SER A 117 -2.19 13.61 2.98
N GLY A 118 -3.03 14.34 3.72
CA GLY A 118 -4.18 13.83 4.46
C GLY A 118 -3.96 12.48 5.15
N ARG A 119 -4.69 11.46 4.69
CA ARG A 119 -4.81 10.16 5.36
C ARG A 119 -3.54 9.32 5.32
N VAL A 120 -2.68 9.50 4.29
CA VAL A 120 -1.44 8.73 4.16
C VAL A 120 -0.43 9.23 5.19
N GLY A 121 -0.20 10.55 5.23
CA GLY A 121 0.64 11.17 6.25
C GLY A 121 0.16 10.91 7.67
N GLU A 122 -1.16 10.98 7.92
CA GLU A 122 -1.75 10.61 9.22
C GLU A 122 -1.45 9.15 9.62
N GLU A 123 -1.51 8.22 8.67
CA GLU A 123 -1.20 6.81 8.92
C GLU A 123 0.29 6.59 9.18
N LEU A 124 1.18 7.25 8.42
CA LEU A 124 2.62 7.19 8.64
C LEU A 124 2.98 7.70 10.04
N ASN A 125 2.43 8.85 10.43
CA ASN A 125 2.60 9.41 11.78
C ASN A 125 2.05 8.47 12.86
N TRP A 126 0.89 7.84 12.62
CA TRP A 126 0.31 6.89 13.55
C TRP A 126 1.19 5.63 13.69
N LEU A 127 1.71 5.09 12.59
CA LEU A 127 2.62 3.94 12.59
C LEU A 127 3.90 4.27 13.37
N TYR A 128 4.50 5.44 13.12
CA TYR A 128 5.67 5.92 13.84
C TYR A 128 5.42 6.02 15.35
N GLY A 129 4.29 6.61 15.76
CA GLY A 129 3.86 6.67 17.16
C GLY A 129 3.61 5.31 17.82
N ASN A 130 3.46 4.25 17.02
CA ASN A 130 3.30 2.86 17.48
C ASN A 130 4.55 1.99 17.21
N GLY A 131 5.71 2.62 17.00
CA GLY A 131 7.00 1.94 16.90
C GLY A 131 7.28 1.28 15.55
N VAL A 132 6.53 1.63 14.50
CA VAL A 132 6.79 1.23 13.12
C VAL A 132 7.32 2.45 12.37
N ASP A 133 8.61 2.46 12.07
CA ASP A 133 9.24 3.48 11.24
C ASP A 133 9.15 3.05 9.77
N ALA A 134 8.33 3.73 8.98
CA ALA A 134 8.06 3.35 7.60
C ALA A 134 7.77 4.59 6.76
N HIS A 135 8.23 4.56 5.51
CA HIS A 135 7.88 5.50 4.46
C HIS A 135 7.25 4.80 3.27
N VAL A 136 6.74 5.58 2.30
CA VAL A 136 6.30 5.05 1.01
C VAL A 136 7.30 5.44 -0.08
N SER A 137 8.06 4.46 -0.55
CA SER A 137 9.04 4.65 -1.61
C SER A 137 8.39 4.44 -2.97
N PHE A 138 8.31 5.48 -3.80
CA PHE A 138 7.72 5.38 -5.12
C PHE A 138 8.75 5.21 -6.24
N LEU A 139 8.48 4.27 -7.14
CA LEU A 139 9.14 4.14 -8.43
C LEU A 139 8.13 4.42 -9.55
N PRO A 140 8.00 5.66 -10.04
CA PRO A 140 7.13 5.97 -11.17
C PRO A 140 7.81 5.61 -12.49
N LEU A 141 7.18 4.72 -13.26
CA LEU A 141 7.61 4.36 -14.62
C LEU A 141 6.50 4.63 -15.62
N ASN A 142 6.88 4.88 -16.87
CA ASN A 142 5.98 4.81 -18.00
C ASN A 142 5.94 3.35 -18.54
N PRO A 143 4.98 3.01 -19.41
CA PRO A 143 4.86 1.66 -19.93
C PRO A 143 6.10 1.15 -20.67
N GLU A 144 6.89 2.02 -21.30
CA GLU A 144 8.12 1.61 -21.98
C GLU A 144 9.24 1.32 -20.99
N GLU A 145 9.50 2.23 -20.04
CA GLU A 145 10.48 2.06 -18.97
C GLU A 145 10.20 0.77 -18.17
N ALA A 146 8.93 0.48 -17.88
CA ALA A 146 8.53 -0.72 -17.16
C ALA A 146 8.85 -2.02 -17.92
N ARG A 147 8.84 -2.02 -19.27
CA ARG A 147 9.20 -3.20 -20.09
C ARG A 147 10.68 -3.53 -20.02
N PHE A 148 11.52 -2.50 -19.91
CA PHE A 148 12.97 -2.65 -19.86
C PHE A 148 13.51 -2.69 -18.43
N PHE A 149 12.65 -2.52 -17.42
CA PHE A 149 13.07 -2.54 -16.03
C PHE A 149 13.59 -3.94 -15.63
N PRO A 150 14.83 -4.06 -15.13
CA PRO A 150 15.45 -5.37 -14.93
C PRO A 150 14.70 -6.21 -13.91
N GLN A 151 14.46 -7.47 -14.23
CA GLN A 151 13.70 -8.36 -13.35
C GLN A 151 14.42 -8.67 -12.02
N SER A 152 15.73 -8.47 -11.98
CA SER A 152 16.58 -8.68 -10.80
C SER A 152 16.27 -7.73 -9.64
N TYR A 153 15.58 -6.62 -9.88
CA TYR A 153 15.14 -5.70 -8.82
C TYR A 153 13.84 -6.17 -8.13
N TRP A 154 13.15 -7.19 -8.68
CA TRP A 154 11.94 -7.77 -8.09
C TRP A 154 12.20 -8.98 -7.18
N MET A 155 13.37 -9.63 -7.32
CA MET A 155 13.79 -10.78 -6.50
C MET A 155 14.29 -10.29 -5.13
#